data_AF-A0A6A7KTQ6-F1
#
_entry.id   AF-A0A6A7KTQ6-F1
#
_cell.length_a   1.000
_cell.length_b   1.000
_cell.length_c   1.000
_cell.angle_alpha   90.00
_cell.angle_beta   90.00
_cell.angle_gamma   90.00
#
_symmetry.space_group_name_H-M   'P 1'
#
loop_
_entity.id
_entity.type
_entity.pdbx_description
1 polymer ?
#
loop_
_entity_poly.entity_id
_entity_poly.type
_entity_poly.pdbx_seq_one_letter_code
_entity_poly.pdbx_strand_id
1 'polypeptide(L)'
;MKRTRSKSPPSKPPTARQKAEIKAMKALKDDAIDTSEAPEARDWSGAKRGLFYRPVKQQITLRLDADVLAWFKDQARGGRGYQTDINRALREYVEQREE
;
A
#
# COMPACT_ATOMS: atom_id res chain seq x y z
N MET A 1 14.14 -12.26 8.77
CA MET A 1 13.66 -12.31 7.37
C MET A 1 13.38 -10.91 6.86
N LYS A 2 14.20 -10.38 5.93
CA LYS A 2 13.82 -9.18 5.16
C LYS A 2 12.93 -9.66 4.02
N ARG A 3 11.64 -9.27 4.00
CA ARG A 3 10.77 -9.49 2.83
C ARG A 3 11.30 -8.56 1.73
N THR A 4 12.17 -9.06 0.87
CA THR A 4 12.55 -8.36 -0.36
C THR A 4 11.29 -8.25 -1.22
N ARG A 5 10.91 -7.04 -1.63
CA ARG A 5 9.91 -6.90 -2.70
C ARG A 5 10.55 -7.54 -3.93
N SER A 6 10.03 -8.67 -4.41
CA SER A 6 10.39 -9.15 -5.73
C SER A 6 9.97 -8.07 -6.72
N LYS A 7 10.91 -7.55 -7.50
CA LYS A 7 10.56 -6.77 -8.68
C LYS A 7 9.95 -7.77 -9.66
N SER A 8 8.65 -7.64 -9.94
CA SER A 8 8.03 -8.41 -11.02
C SER A 8 8.81 -8.18 -12.32
N PRO A 9 9.04 -9.21 -13.13
CA PRO A 9 9.69 -9.04 -14.43
C PRO A 9 8.90 -8.04 -15.28
N PRO A 10 9.57 -7.27 -16.16
CA PRO A 10 8.88 -6.36 -17.06
C PRO A 10 7.89 -7.16 -17.92
N SER A 11 6.67 -6.64 -18.07
CA SER A 11 5.63 -7.26 -18.90
C SER A 11 6.11 -7.41 -20.34
N LYS A 12 5.79 -8.54 -20.98
CA LYS A 12 6.07 -8.73 -22.41
C LYS A 12 5.42 -7.61 -23.24
N PRO A 13 6.11 -7.09 -24.27
CA PRO A 13 5.54 -6.07 -25.13
C PRO A 13 4.33 -6.64 -25.91
N PRO A 14 3.32 -5.81 -26.20
CA PRO A 14 2.14 -6.27 -26.93
C PRO A 14 2.50 -6.71 -28.35
N THR A 15 1.89 -7.80 -28.78
CA THR A 15 2.00 -8.34 -30.15
C THR A 15 1.42 -7.37 -31.18
N ALA A 16 1.75 -7.56 -32.46
CA ALA A 16 1.18 -6.74 -33.54
C ALA A 16 -0.36 -6.78 -33.57
N ARG A 17 -0.95 -7.95 -33.29
CA ARG A 17 -2.40 -8.14 -33.18
C ARG A 17 -2.99 -7.32 -32.02
N GLN A 18 -2.38 -7.38 -30.84
CA GLN A 18 -2.80 -6.59 -29.67
C GLN A 18 -2.70 -5.09 -29.93
N LYS A 19 -1.64 -4.63 -30.61
CA LYS A 19 -1.50 -3.21 -31.00
C LYS A 19 -2.60 -2.77 -31.97
N ALA A 20 -2.95 -3.62 -32.93
CA ALA A 20 -4.04 -3.34 -33.87
C ALA A 20 -5.41 -3.29 -33.16
N GLU A 21 -5.65 -4.20 -32.21
CA GLU A 21 -6.85 -4.24 -31.39
C GLU A 21 -6.98 -3.00 -30.50
N ILE A 22 -5.90 -2.60 -29.81
CA ILE A 22 -5.87 -1.34 -29.03
C ILE A 22 -6.15 -0.12 -29.92
N LYS A 23 -5.58 -0.09 -31.13
CA LYS A 23 -5.83 0.99 -32.09
C LYS A 23 -7.29 1.03 -32.54
N ALA A 24 -7.91 -0.13 -32.75
CA ALA A 24 -9.33 -0.24 -33.09
C ALA A 24 -10.23 0.20 -31.92
N MET A 25 -9.95 -0.24 -30.70
CA MET A 25 -10.68 0.18 -29.49
C MET A 25 -10.59 1.69 -29.27
N LYS A 26 -9.42 2.30 -29.46
CA LYS A 26 -9.25 3.75 -29.33
C LYS A 26 -10.03 4.56 -30.38
N ALA A 27 -10.35 3.97 -31.54
CA ALA A 27 -11.12 4.61 -32.59
C ALA A 27 -12.64 4.44 -32.41
N LEU A 28 -13.06 3.54 -31.51
CA LEU A 28 -14.46 3.38 -31.13
C LEU A 28 -14.94 4.63 -30.37
N LYS A 29 -16.20 5.03 -30.58
CA LYS A 29 -16.83 6.12 -29.82
C LYS A 29 -17.28 5.60 -28.45
N ASP A 30 -17.26 6.46 -27.44
CA ASP A 30 -17.64 6.11 -26.08
C ASP A 30 -19.07 5.55 -25.97
N ASP A 31 -20.03 6.11 -26.72
CA ASP A 31 -21.44 5.66 -26.74
C ASP A 31 -21.62 4.23 -27.29
N ALA A 32 -20.62 3.71 -28.02
CA ALA A 32 -20.64 2.37 -28.58
C ALA A 32 -19.93 1.35 -27.68
N ILE A 33 -19.42 1.76 -26.52
CA ILE A 33 -18.78 0.87 -25.54
C ILE A 33 -19.87 0.14 -24.76
N ASP A 34 -19.90 -1.18 -24.86
CA ASP A 34 -20.75 -2.03 -24.04
C ASP A 34 -20.20 -2.14 -22.61
N THR A 35 -20.93 -1.59 -21.64
CA THR A 35 -20.59 -1.64 -20.21
C THR A 35 -21.54 -2.56 -19.43
N SER A 36 -22.29 -3.44 -20.10
CA SER A 36 -23.30 -4.32 -19.46
C SER A 36 -22.71 -5.20 -18.33
N GLU A 37 -21.48 -5.68 -18.46
CA GLU A 37 -20.79 -6.48 -17.45
C GLU A 37 -20.22 -5.66 -16.27
N ALA A 38 -20.01 -4.36 -16.47
CA ALA A 38 -19.40 -3.45 -15.50
C ALA A 38 -20.23 -2.16 -15.41
N PRO A 39 -21.43 -2.22 -14.80
CA PRO A 39 -22.28 -1.04 -14.67
C PRO A 39 -21.61 0.03 -13.80
N GLU A 40 -21.97 1.28 -14.06
CA GLU A 40 -21.45 2.42 -13.31
C GLU A 40 -21.78 2.32 -11.81
N ALA A 41 -20.75 2.36 -10.96
CA ALA A 41 -20.91 2.41 -9.52
C ALA A 41 -21.32 3.82 -9.07
N ARG A 42 -22.59 3.99 -8.69
CA ARG A 42 -23.14 5.27 -8.22
C ARG A 42 -23.07 5.43 -6.70
N ASP A 43 -23.11 4.32 -5.97
CA ASP A 43 -23.00 4.33 -4.51
C ASP A 43 -21.55 4.08 -4.08
N TRP A 44 -20.97 5.07 -3.41
CA TRP A 44 -19.61 5.03 -2.86
C TRP A 44 -19.60 4.98 -1.33
N SER A 45 -20.76 4.81 -0.68
CA SER A 45 -20.88 4.78 0.78
C SER A 45 -19.98 3.71 1.44
N GLY A 46 -19.77 2.57 0.77
CA GLY A 46 -18.90 1.49 1.22
C GLY A 46 -17.41 1.63 0.82
N ALA A 47 -17.03 2.70 0.11
CA ALA A 47 -15.69 2.83 -0.43
C ALA A 47 -14.66 3.13 0.68
N LYS A 48 -13.62 2.29 0.77
CA LYS A 48 -12.53 2.46 1.74
C LYS A 48 -11.37 3.23 1.13
N ARG A 49 -11.23 4.51 1.51
CA ARG A 49 -10.04 5.30 1.18
C ARG A 49 -8.82 4.73 1.91
N GLY A 50 -7.69 4.68 1.22
CA GLY A 50 -6.41 4.29 1.83
C GLY A 50 -6.23 2.79 2.08
N LEU A 51 -7.08 1.90 1.56
CA LEU A 51 -6.96 0.45 1.75
C LEU A 51 -5.57 -0.11 1.37
N PHE A 52 -4.93 0.51 0.38
CA PHE A 52 -3.59 0.12 -0.10
C PHE A 52 -2.48 1.07 0.37
N TYR A 53 -2.80 2.10 1.16
CA TYR A 53 -1.80 3.01 1.68
C TYR A 53 -0.87 2.25 2.64
N ARG A 54 0.43 2.34 2.37
CA ARG A 54 1.48 1.77 3.20
C ARG A 54 2.47 2.88 3.56
N PRO A 55 2.54 3.31 4.83
CA PRO A 55 3.52 4.29 5.25
C PRO A 55 4.93 3.86 4.86
N VAL A 56 5.68 4.76 4.23
CA VAL A 56 7.09 4.53 3.93
C VAL A 56 7.87 4.75 5.22
N LYS A 57 8.50 3.70 5.74
CA LYS A 57 9.38 3.81 6.90
C LYS A 57 10.66 4.52 6.47
N GLN A 58 10.99 5.62 7.14
CA GLN A 58 12.26 6.31 6.97
C GLN A 58 13.24 5.79 8.02
N GLN A 59 14.47 5.46 7.59
CA GLN A 59 15.53 5.07 8.51
C GLN A 59 16.18 6.33 9.05
N ILE A 60 16.01 6.58 10.35
CA ILE A 60 16.62 7.69 11.08
C ILE A 60 17.42 7.15 12.26
N THR A 61 18.42 7.93 12.71
CA THR A 61 19.14 7.64 13.96
C THR A 61 18.47 8.42 15.09
N LEU A 62 17.74 7.72 15.96
CA LEU A 62 17.06 8.28 17.13
C LEU A 62 17.67 7.68 18.40
N ARG A 63 17.84 8.50 19.44
CA ARG A 63 18.20 8.04 20.78
C ARG A 63 16.92 7.86 21.60
N LEU A 64 16.83 6.73 22.30
CA LEU A 64 15.76 6.39 23.23
C LEU A 64 16.39 6.05 24.57
N ASP A 65 15.67 6.29 25.65
CA ASP A 65 16.11 5.92 26.99
C ASP A 65 16.25 4.40 27.13
N ALA A 66 17.21 4.00 27.96
CA ALA A 66 17.62 2.60 28.08
C ALA A 66 16.51 1.71 28.67
N ASP A 67 15.74 2.25 29.60
CA ASP A 67 14.60 1.62 30.27
C ASP A 67 13.42 1.41 29.30
N VAL A 68 13.08 2.43 28.51
CA VAL A 68 12.05 2.35 27.47
C VAL A 68 12.42 1.29 26.44
N LEU A 69 13.68 1.30 25.98
CA LEU A 69 14.16 0.30 25.04
C LEU A 69 14.15 -1.10 25.63
N ALA A 70 14.51 -1.27 26.91
CA ALA A 70 14.46 -2.54 27.60
C ALA A 70 13.02 -3.07 27.70
N TRP A 71 12.07 -2.22 28.07
CA TRP A 71 10.65 -2.57 28.16
C TRP A 71 10.09 -3.08 26.83
N PHE A 72 10.34 -2.37 25.72
CA PHE A 72 9.88 -2.82 24.40
C PHE A 72 10.53 -4.13 23.94
N LYS A 73 11.78 -4.39 24.34
CA LYS A 73 12.46 -5.65 24.03
C LYS A 73 11.89 -6.83 24.82
N ASP A 74 11.53 -6.62 26.08
CA ASP A 74 10.92 -7.64 26.95
C ASP A 74 9.50 -8.00 26.48
N GLN A 75 8.71 -6.99 26.11
CA GLN A 75 7.36 -7.17 25.58
C GLN A 75 7.34 -7.90 24.22
N ALA A 76 8.38 -7.74 23.40
CA ALA A 76 8.49 -8.37 22.11
C ALA A 76 8.85 -9.87 22.25
N ARG A 77 8.01 -10.77 21.73
CA ARG A 77 8.25 -12.23 21.78
C ARG A 77 9.62 -12.60 21.19
N GLY A 78 10.58 -12.89 22.07
CA GLY A 78 11.97 -13.20 21.70
C GLY A 78 12.76 -12.02 21.14
N GLY A 79 12.48 -10.78 21.56
CA GLY A 79 13.22 -9.58 21.17
C GLY A 79 13.08 -9.18 19.69
N ARG A 80 12.14 -9.78 18.96
CA ARG A 80 11.86 -9.47 17.55
C ARG A 80 10.59 -8.63 17.46
N GLY A 81 10.68 -7.48 16.79
CA GLY A 81 9.52 -6.63 16.54
C GLY A 81 9.44 -5.38 17.42
N TYR A 82 10.32 -5.22 18.42
CA TYR A 82 10.33 -4.04 19.30
C TYR A 82 10.37 -2.70 18.52
N GLN A 83 11.09 -2.61 17.41
CA GLN A 83 11.08 -1.42 16.54
C GLN A 83 9.71 -1.16 15.90
N THR A 84 8.97 -2.21 15.57
CA THR A 84 7.60 -2.11 15.05
C THR A 84 6.65 -1.65 16.14
N ASP A 85 6.81 -2.15 17.37
CA ASP A 85 5.98 -1.76 18.51
C ASP A 85 6.25 -0.30 18.93
N ILE A 86 7.52 0.13 18.94
CA ILE A 86 7.89 1.54 19.15
C ILE A 86 7.22 2.43 18.09
N ASN A 87 7.33 2.06 16.82
CA ASN A 87 6.73 2.84 15.74
C ASN A 87 5.19 2.85 15.79
N ARG A 88 4.55 1.82 16.37
CA ARG A 88 3.10 1.81 16.62
C ARG A 88 2.75 2.80 17.73
N ALA A 89 3.45 2.75 18.85
CA ALA A 89 3.22 3.68 19.97
C ALA A 89 3.40 5.15 19.56
N LEU A 90 4.44 5.45 18.76
CA LEU A 90 4.65 6.80 18.21
C LEU A 90 3.50 7.26 17.30
N ARG A 91 2.92 6.34 16.52
CA ARG A 91 1.79 6.65 15.64
C ARG A 91 0.53 6.95 16.45
N GLU A 92 0.22 6.12 17.44
CA GLU A 92 -0.92 6.33 18.33
C GLU A 92 -0.79 7.68 19.07
N TYR A 93 0.41 8.04 19.53
CA TYR A 93 0.66 9.34 20.16
C TYR A 93 0.39 10.53 19.23
N VAL A 94 0.79 10.43 17.96
CA VAL A 94 0.54 11.51 16.96
C VAL A 94 -0.96 11.60 16.66
N GLU A 95 -1.63 10.47 16.42
CA GLU A 95 -3.07 10.42 16.12
C GLU A 95 -3.90 11.05 17.25
N GLN A 96 -3.58 10.76 18.52
CA GLN A 96 -4.26 11.35 19.68
C GLN A 96 -4.04 12.87 19.86
N ARG A 97 -3.03 13.45 19.20
CA ARG A 97 -2.68 14.87 19.33
C ARG A 97 -3.17 15.72 18.17
N GLU A 98 -3.47 15.09 17.05
CA GLU A 98 -3.99 15.73 15.84
C GLU A 98 -5.52 15.59 15.69
N GLU A 99 -6.18 14.86 16.59
CA GLU A 99 -7.64 14.96 16.86
C GLU A 99 -8.00 16.20 17.68
#